data_AF-H6V4Z9-F1
#
_entry.id   AF-H6V4Z9-F1
#
_cell.length_a   1.000
_cell.length_b   1.000
_cell.length_c   1.000
_cell.angle_alpha   90.00
_cell.angle_beta   90.00
_cell.angle_gamma   90.00
#
_symmetry.space_group_name_H-M   'P 1'
#
loop_
_entity.id
_entity.type
_entity.pdbx_description
1 polymer ?
#
loop_
_entity_poly.entity_id
_entity_poly.type
_entity_poly.pdbx_seq_one_letter_code
_entity_poly.pdbx_strand_id
1 'polypeptide(L)'
;GCHTRHEFKPSEARKPETCGICHMGVDHAEWEFWNNSYHGKIYAMEGDQWDWDQKMNPKNYRAPTCAYCHMGEDGNHNTQNMQTVYNHMGMFQVNRGAPRYKAKRDAWIKKCQGCHSPRFAAEQLYAMDEQINISFTKWREAVAILVGLYLEGLFDPMPADLAPDWTGGHTMNLLPGGQPRFYNVSRIERLAVEMIVYQVTAVYKAAAHFSIDDVSYNAGAFPMDRQLIEIKDEASKLRRISTLEKEVGIEHVAYDFWKHGEY
;
A
#
# COMPACT_ATOMS: atom_id res chain seq x y z
N GLY A 1 -19.31 11.89 -6.29
CA GLY A 1 -18.64 11.01 -5.33
C GLY A 1 -19.04 11.39 -3.93
N CYS A 2 -18.59 12.55 -3.46
CA CYS A 2 -18.65 12.90 -2.04
C CYS A 2 -19.96 13.56 -1.57
N HIS A 3 -20.57 14.44 -2.37
CA HIS A 3 -21.89 15.02 -2.10
C HIS A 3 -22.90 14.35 -3.04
N THR A 4 -23.51 13.26 -2.60
CA THR A 4 -24.23 12.37 -3.50
C THR A 4 -25.45 13.03 -4.14
N ARG A 5 -25.79 12.56 -5.35
CA ARG A 5 -27.05 12.95 -5.98
C ARG A 5 -28.20 12.29 -5.23
N HIS A 6 -29.36 12.93 -5.07
CA HIS A 6 -29.74 14.23 -5.62
C HIS A 6 -29.73 15.35 -4.56
N GLU A 7 -29.17 15.13 -3.39
CA GLU A 7 -29.15 16.14 -2.32
C GLU A 7 -28.00 17.15 -2.46
N PHE A 8 -26.86 16.71 -2.99
CA PHE A 8 -25.67 17.54 -3.24
C PHE A 8 -25.19 18.32 -2.00
N LYS A 9 -25.34 17.74 -0.79
CA LYS A 9 -25.02 18.41 0.47
C LYS A 9 -23.51 18.49 0.72
N PRO A 10 -22.94 19.69 0.93
CA PRO A 10 -21.53 19.81 1.33
C PRO A 10 -21.24 19.20 2.71
N SER A 11 -22.21 19.17 3.61
CA SER A 11 -22.08 18.53 4.93
C SER A 11 -21.87 17.03 4.83
N GLU A 12 -22.46 16.37 3.83
CA GLU A 12 -22.20 14.96 3.51
C GLU A 12 -20.75 14.78 3.03
N ALA A 13 -20.28 15.61 2.09
CA ALA A 13 -18.94 15.49 1.50
C ALA A 13 -17.78 15.73 2.50
N ARG A 14 -18.05 16.31 3.67
CA ARG A 14 -17.04 16.50 4.72
C ARG A 14 -16.81 15.23 5.55
N LYS A 15 -17.76 14.29 5.51
CA LYS A 15 -17.73 13.04 6.26
C LYS A 15 -16.81 12.01 5.58
N PRO A 16 -15.98 11.31 6.36
CA PRO A 16 -14.94 10.42 5.86
C PRO A 16 -15.49 9.15 5.19
N GLU A 17 -16.72 8.72 5.50
CA GLU A 17 -17.40 7.58 4.86
C GLU A 17 -17.50 7.76 3.34
N THR A 18 -17.61 9.02 2.89
CA THR A 18 -17.70 9.33 1.46
C THR A 18 -16.40 9.04 0.69
N CYS A 19 -15.26 9.03 1.39
CA CYS A 19 -13.98 8.59 0.85
C CYS A 19 -13.83 7.07 0.99
N GLY A 20 -14.30 6.50 2.11
CA GLY A 20 -14.18 5.09 2.45
C GLY A 20 -14.94 4.12 1.55
N ILE A 21 -15.75 4.61 0.61
CA ILE A 21 -16.34 3.78 -0.45
C ILE A 21 -15.26 3.30 -1.45
N CYS A 22 -14.23 4.12 -1.69
CA CYS A 22 -13.20 3.86 -2.71
C CYS A 22 -11.80 3.76 -2.12
N HIS A 23 -11.49 4.55 -1.09
CA HIS A 23 -10.20 4.58 -0.40
C HIS A 23 -10.15 3.53 0.70
N MET A 24 -10.35 2.27 0.33
CA MET A 24 -10.46 1.13 1.22
C MET A 24 -9.84 -0.11 0.59
N GLY A 25 -9.69 -1.19 1.36
CA GLY A 25 -9.26 -2.48 0.83
C GLY A 25 -7.75 -2.66 0.73
N VAL A 26 -7.34 -3.83 0.25
CA VAL A 26 -6.03 -4.42 0.55
C VAL A 26 -4.82 -3.64 0.00
N ASP A 27 -5.00 -2.93 -1.10
CA ASP A 27 -3.95 -2.20 -1.84
C ASP A 27 -3.86 -0.73 -1.44
N HIS A 28 -4.92 -0.18 -0.85
CA HIS A 28 -5.00 1.20 -0.40
C HIS A 28 -6.03 1.39 0.72
N ALA A 29 -5.79 0.78 1.88
CA ALA A 29 -6.70 0.79 3.04
C ALA A 29 -6.68 2.12 3.84
N GLU A 30 -6.70 3.28 3.18
CA GLU A 30 -6.61 4.58 3.88
C GLU A 30 -7.76 4.80 4.86
N TRP A 31 -8.97 4.40 4.49
CA TRP A 31 -10.15 4.46 5.35
C TRP A 31 -9.95 3.66 6.63
N GLU A 32 -9.55 2.39 6.52
CA GLU A 32 -9.36 1.50 7.65
C GLU A 32 -8.28 2.05 8.59
N PHE A 33 -7.16 2.50 8.04
CA PHE A 33 -6.06 3.06 8.82
C PHE A 33 -6.43 4.39 9.49
N TRP A 34 -7.11 5.29 8.77
CA TRP A 34 -7.61 6.50 9.39
C TRP A 34 -8.64 6.19 10.49
N ASN A 35 -9.57 5.27 10.24
CA ASN A 35 -10.59 4.85 11.20
C ASN A 35 -10.00 4.16 12.44
N ASN A 36 -8.87 3.48 12.30
CA ASN A 36 -8.14 2.83 13.39
C ASN A 36 -7.15 3.75 14.13
N SER A 37 -6.93 4.97 13.64
CA SER A 37 -6.14 5.98 14.33
C SER A 37 -6.94 6.69 15.43
N TYR A 38 -6.25 7.43 16.31
CA TYR A 38 -6.93 8.31 17.26
C TYR A 38 -7.83 9.37 16.59
N HIS A 39 -7.50 9.82 15.37
CA HIS A 39 -8.37 10.74 14.63
C HIS A 39 -9.71 10.06 14.29
N GLY A 40 -9.66 8.84 13.77
CA GLY A 40 -10.84 8.04 13.45
C GLY A 40 -11.65 7.67 14.69
N LYS A 41 -10.98 7.34 15.81
CA LYS A 41 -11.69 7.03 17.06
C LYS A 41 -12.37 8.25 17.68
N ILE A 42 -11.74 9.43 17.66
CA ILE A 42 -12.41 10.66 18.11
C ILE A 42 -13.63 10.96 17.24
N TYR A 43 -13.49 10.84 15.91
CA TYR A 43 -14.62 10.96 14.99
C TYR A 43 -15.74 9.98 15.33
N ALA A 44 -15.45 8.70 15.56
CA ALA A 44 -16.47 7.71 15.87
C ALA A 44 -17.19 7.98 17.22
N MET A 45 -16.51 8.59 18.18
CA MET A 45 -17.09 8.92 19.49
C MET A 45 -17.89 10.23 19.49
N GLU A 46 -17.51 11.21 18.66
CA GLU A 46 -18.05 12.57 18.74
C GLU A 46 -18.77 13.05 17.47
N GLY A 47 -18.55 12.40 16.33
CA GLY A 47 -18.94 12.87 14.99
C GLY A 47 -20.44 13.04 14.80
N ASP A 48 -21.26 12.28 15.53
CA ASP A 48 -22.73 12.41 15.52
C ASP A 48 -23.22 13.72 16.16
N GLN A 49 -22.40 14.34 17.01
CA GLN A 49 -22.72 15.60 17.69
C GLN A 49 -22.11 16.83 16.99
N TRP A 50 -21.34 16.63 15.91
CA TRP A 50 -20.70 17.73 15.19
C TRP A 50 -21.68 18.44 14.25
N ASP A 51 -21.58 19.77 14.17
CA ASP A 51 -22.30 20.58 13.17
C ASP A 51 -21.57 20.50 11.81
N TRP A 52 -22.00 19.55 10.98
CA TRP A 52 -21.41 19.27 9.67
C TRP A 52 -21.61 20.37 8.63
N ASP A 53 -22.48 21.35 8.87
CA ASP A 53 -22.66 22.48 7.96
C ASP A 53 -21.52 23.51 8.10
N GLN A 54 -20.80 23.49 9.22
CA GLN A 54 -19.60 24.31 9.42
C GLN A 54 -18.45 23.92 8.49
N LYS A 55 -17.64 24.92 8.11
CA LYS A 55 -16.40 24.68 7.36
C LYS A 55 -15.46 23.77 8.13
N MET A 56 -14.87 22.82 7.44
CA MET A 56 -13.92 21.85 8.00
C MET A 56 -12.61 22.54 8.38
N ASN A 57 -12.44 22.87 9.67
CA ASN A 57 -11.23 23.46 10.24
C ASN A 57 -11.11 23.13 11.75
N PRO A 58 -9.91 23.31 12.37
CA PRO A 58 -9.65 22.95 13.76
C PRO A 58 -10.47 23.68 14.82
N LYS A 59 -11.04 24.85 14.50
CA LYS A 59 -11.91 25.60 15.43
C LYS A 59 -13.30 24.98 15.54
N ASN A 60 -13.73 24.30 14.47
CA ASN A 60 -15.06 23.72 14.36
C ASN A 60 -15.09 22.22 14.68
N TYR A 61 -13.96 21.52 14.50
CA TYR A 61 -13.87 20.08 14.65
C TYR A 61 -12.61 19.67 15.43
N ARG A 62 -12.78 18.80 16.43
CA ARG A 62 -11.68 18.32 17.30
C ARG A 62 -10.73 17.37 16.58
N ALA A 63 -11.24 16.54 15.66
CA ALA A 63 -10.45 15.60 14.89
C ALA A 63 -10.58 15.84 13.37
N PRO A 64 -9.50 15.61 12.60
CA PRO A 64 -9.50 15.83 11.17
C PRO A 64 -10.19 14.69 10.41
N THR A 65 -10.95 15.02 9.36
CA THR A 65 -11.43 14.05 8.36
C THR A 65 -10.51 14.04 7.13
N CYS A 66 -10.77 13.09 6.21
CA CYS A 66 -10.11 13.04 4.90
C CYS A 66 -10.19 14.41 4.17
N ALA A 67 -11.37 15.03 4.18
CA ALA A 67 -11.60 16.33 3.56
C ALA A 67 -10.74 17.44 4.19
N TYR A 68 -10.56 17.47 5.52
CA TYR A 68 -9.72 18.48 6.16
C TYR A 68 -8.26 18.42 5.66
N CYS A 69 -7.68 17.22 5.69
CA CYS A 69 -6.27 17.03 5.39
C CYS A 69 -5.99 17.19 3.89
N HIS A 70 -6.84 16.61 3.03
CA HIS A 70 -6.60 16.54 1.59
C HIS A 70 -7.25 17.66 0.77
N MET A 71 -8.39 18.20 1.21
CA MET A 71 -9.06 19.33 0.53
C MET A 71 -8.82 20.66 1.25
N GLY A 72 -8.47 20.64 2.54
CA GLY A 72 -8.19 21.87 3.28
C GLY A 72 -9.41 22.70 3.65
N GLU A 73 -9.16 23.78 4.38
CA GLU A 73 -10.19 24.69 4.89
C GLU A 73 -10.84 25.51 3.77
N ASP A 74 -10.11 25.68 2.66
CA ASP A 74 -10.55 26.30 1.43
C ASP A 74 -11.38 25.36 0.54
N GLY A 75 -11.42 24.06 0.84
CA GLY A 75 -12.18 23.08 0.07
C GLY A 75 -11.62 22.88 -1.33
N ASN A 76 -10.29 22.83 -1.47
CA ASN A 76 -9.61 22.56 -2.72
C ASN A 76 -10.02 21.18 -3.28
N HIS A 77 -10.62 21.16 -4.46
CA HIS A 77 -11.10 19.94 -5.11
C HIS A 77 -9.98 19.15 -5.81
N ASN A 78 -8.76 19.69 -5.89
CA ASN A 78 -7.57 18.92 -6.23
C ASN A 78 -7.01 18.25 -4.96
N THR A 79 -7.58 17.12 -4.57
CA THR A 79 -7.21 16.33 -3.38
C THR A 79 -5.75 15.88 -3.37
N GLN A 80 -5.11 15.85 -4.54
CA GLN A 80 -3.70 15.51 -4.73
C GLN A 80 -2.74 16.69 -4.53
N ASN A 81 -3.23 17.93 -4.44
CA ASN A 81 -2.38 19.12 -4.34
C ASN A 81 -1.40 19.09 -3.15
N MET A 82 -1.85 18.49 -2.03
CA MET A 82 -1.04 18.34 -0.81
C MET A 82 -0.02 17.21 -0.88
N GLN A 83 -0.04 16.34 -1.90
CA GLN A 83 0.93 15.25 -1.99
C GLN A 83 2.38 15.77 -2.06
N THR A 84 3.31 15.04 -1.45
CA THR A 84 4.74 15.32 -1.59
C THR A 84 5.22 15.02 -3.01
N VAL A 85 4.90 13.82 -3.50
CA VAL A 85 5.21 13.32 -4.84
C VAL A 85 4.36 12.07 -5.07
N TYR A 86 3.97 11.82 -6.32
CA TYR A 86 3.30 10.58 -6.70
C TYR A 86 4.30 9.41 -6.63
N ASN A 87 3.93 8.32 -5.96
CA ASN A 87 4.82 7.18 -5.73
C ASN A 87 4.10 5.83 -5.89
N HIS A 88 3.18 5.74 -6.86
CA HIS A 88 2.47 4.51 -7.21
C HIS A 88 1.87 3.82 -5.98
N MET A 89 0.99 4.53 -5.28
CA MET A 89 0.28 4.06 -4.08
C MET A 89 1.14 3.72 -2.85
N GLY A 90 2.47 3.92 -2.90
CA GLY A 90 3.37 3.46 -1.83
C GLY A 90 4.45 2.50 -2.31
N MET A 91 4.25 1.89 -3.48
CA MET A 91 5.17 0.88 -4.02
C MET A 91 6.54 1.44 -4.39
N PHE A 92 6.64 2.76 -4.62
CA PHE A 92 7.92 3.42 -4.89
C PHE A 92 8.42 4.07 -3.61
N GLN A 93 9.64 3.68 -3.20
CA GLN A 93 10.27 4.21 -2.01
C GLN A 93 10.59 5.70 -2.19
N VAL A 94 10.09 6.52 -1.27
CA VAL A 94 10.37 7.96 -1.25
C VAL A 94 10.63 8.39 0.18
N ASN A 95 11.80 8.94 0.44
CA ASN A 95 12.06 9.71 1.66
C ASN A 95 11.41 11.10 1.50
N ARG A 96 10.25 11.30 2.13
CA ARG A 96 9.50 12.57 2.03
C ARG A 96 10.06 13.67 2.93
N GLY A 97 10.97 13.31 3.85
CA GLY A 97 11.72 14.23 4.71
C GLY A 97 13.00 14.76 4.07
N ALA A 98 13.39 14.27 2.89
CA ALA A 98 14.59 14.73 2.19
C ALA A 98 14.54 16.24 1.89
N PRO A 99 15.70 16.95 1.86
CA PRO A 99 15.74 18.41 1.67
C PRO A 99 14.97 18.92 0.44
N ARG A 100 14.98 18.17 -0.67
CA ARG A 100 14.24 18.51 -1.89
C ARG A 100 12.71 18.59 -1.70
N TYR A 101 12.17 17.94 -0.68
CA TYR A 101 10.74 17.93 -0.35
C TYR A 101 10.39 18.82 0.83
N LYS A 102 11.34 19.60 1.35
CA LYS A 102 11.15 20.42 2.56
C LYS A 102 9.89 21.29 2.48
N ALA A 103 9.65 21.98 1.37
CA ALA A 103 8.47 22.82 1.21
C ALA A 103 7.15 22.03 1.34
N LYS A 104 7.09 20.80 0.81
CA LYS A 104 5.92 19.92 0.94
C LYS A 104 5.79 19.37 2.36
N ARG A 105 6.89 19.00 3.01
CA ARG A 105 6.92 18.57 4.41
C ARG A 105 6.45 19.69 5.35
N ASP A 106 6.96 20.90 5.16
CA ASP A 106 6.57 22.08 5.95
C ASP A 106 5.06 22.38 5.77
N ALA A 107 4.51 22.20 4.56
CA ALA A 107 3.07 22.36 4.31
C ALA A 107 2.22 21.35 5.09
N TRP A 108 2.66 20.08 5.19
CA TRP A 108 2.01 19.08 6.03
C TRP A 108 2.13 19.39 7.52
N ILE A 109 3.32 19.78 7.99
CA ILE A 109 3.52 20.21 9.38
C ILE A 109 2.57 21.36 9.71
N LYS A 110 2.44 22.34 8.81
CA LYS A 110 1.51 23.46 8.97
C LYS A 110 0.04 23.03 9.01
N LYS A 111 -0.34 22.00 8.27
CA LYS A 111 -1.69 21.41 8.38
C LYS A 111 -1.93 20.83 9.78
N CYS A 112 -0.95 20.11 10.33
CA CYS A 112 -1.03 19.54 11.68
C CYS A 112 -1.01 20.62 12.79
N GLN A 113 -0.39 21.78 12.53
CA GLN A 113 -0.32 22.90 13.49
C GLN A 113 -1.67 23.49 13.88
N GLY A 114 -2.74 23.16 13.14
CA GLY A 114 -4.10 23.49 13.56
C GLY A 114 -4.46 22.96 14.95
N CYS A 115 -3.89 21.82 15.36
CA CYS A 115 -4.19 21.14 16.62
C CYS A 115 -2.95 20.74 17.43
N HIS A 116 -1.76 20.68 16.82
CA HIS A 116 -0.55 20.15 17.44
C HIS A 116 0.63 21.12 17.39
N SER A 117 1.65 20.88 18.21
CA SER A 117 2.92 21.59 18.07
C SER A 117 3.63 21.17 16.78
N PRO A 118 4.37 22.09 16.11
CA PRO A 118 5.14 21.75 14.90
C PRO A 118 6.12 20.61 15.10
N ARG A 119 6.76 20.55 16.28
CA ARG A 119 7.74 19.51 16.59
C ARG A 119 7.07 18.14 16.63
N PHE A 120 5.93 18.01 17.32
CA PHE A 120 5.19 16.76 17.36
C PHE A 120 4.83 16.27 15.95
N ALA A 121 4.28 17.17 15.11
CA ALA A 121 3.94 16.84 13.73
C ALA A 121 5.16 16.42 12.89
N ALA A 122 6.28 17.14 13.03
CA ALA A 122 7.52 16.82 12.32
C ALA A 122 8.07 15.44 12.69
N GLU A 123 8.08 15.10 13.99
CA GLU A 123 8.57 13.81 14.48
C GLU A 123 7.67 12.65 14.03
N GLN A 124 6.34 12.83 14.02
CA GLN A 124 5.42 11.79 13.50
C GLN A 124 5.63 11.54 12.00
N LEU A 125 5.81 12.60 11.21
CA LEU A 125 6.08 12.47 9.77
C LEU A 125 7.49 11.92 9.49
N TYR A 126 8.45 12.18 10.38
CA TYR A 126 9.77 11.54 10.33
C TYR A 126 9.67 10.04 10.64
N ALA A 127 8.91 9.65 11.67
CA ALA A 127 8.66 8.25 11.99
C ALA A 127 8.02 7.50 10.81
N MET A 128 7.08 8.13 10.09
CA MET A 128 6.53 7.59 8.85
C MET A 128 7.62 7.34 7.79
N ASP A 129 8.55 8.29 7.59
CA ASP A 129 9.65 8.11 6.64
C ASP A 129 10.54 6.90 7.00
N GLU A 130 10.86 6.73 8.28
CA GLU A 130 11.67 5.61 8.77
C GLU A 130 10.94 4.27 8.64
N GLN A 131 9.65 4.22 8.97
CA GLN A 131 8.82 3.01 8.82
C GLN A 131 8.76 2.56 7.35
N ILE A 132 8.59 3.50 6.42
CA ILE A 132 8.69 3.23 4.98
C ILE A 132 10.10 2.75 4.63
N ASN A 133 11.15 3.41 5.12
CA ASN A 133 12.52 3.02 4.80
C ASN A 133 12.83 1.57 5.21
N ILE A 134 12.38 1.17 6.40
CA ILE A 134 12.53 -0.18 6.93
C ILE A 134 11.67 -1.18 6.14
N SER A 135 10.43 -0.87 5.76
CA SER A 135 9.61 -1.82 4.99
C SER A 135 10.27 -2.20 3.66
N PHE A 136 10.94 -1.24 3.01
CA PHE A 136 11.65 -1.49 1.77
C PHE A 136 12.92 -2.36 1.92
N THR A 137 13.47 -2.55 3.13
CA THR A 137 14.56 -3.54 3.32
C THR A 137 14.03 -4.95 3.12
N LYS A 138 12.86 -5.27 3.70
CA LYS A 138 12.17 -6.55 3.56
C LYS A 138 11.77 -6.80 2.11
N TRP A 139 11.24 -5.78 1.42
CA TRP A 139 10.92 -5.87 0.00
C TRP A 139 12.16 -6.19 -0.85
N ARG A 140 13.28 -5.49 -0.62
CA ARG A 140 14.53 -5.75 -1.36
C ARG A 140 15.05 -7.16 -1.13
N GLU A 141 14.90 -7.71 0.08
CA GLU A 141 15.25 -9.10 0.36
C GLU A 141 14.36 -10.09 -0.42
N ALA A 142 13.05 -9.87 -0.42
CA ALA A 142 12.09 -10.69 -1.15
C ALA A 142 12.34 -10.68 -2.66
N VAL A 143 12.51 -9.48 -3.26
CA VAL A 143 12.71 -9.36 -4.70
C VAL A 143 14.05 -9.96 -5.15
N ALA A 144 15.08 -9.92 -4.30
CA ALA A 144 16.36 -10.58 -4.58
C ALA A 144 16.20 -12.11 -4.66
N ILE A 145 15.41 -12.72 -3.77
CA ILE A 145 15.09 -14.15 -3.80
C ILE A 145 14.33 -14.51 -5.08
N LEU A 146 13.28 -13.74 -5.39
CA LEU A 146 12.45 -13.92 -6.57
C LEU A 146 13.27 -13.85 -7.87
N VAL A 147 14.08 -12.79 -8.03
CA VAL A 147 14.93 -12.62 -9.22
C VAL A 147 15.99 -13.71 -9.29
N GLY A 148 16.58 -14.12 -8.17
CA GLY A 148 17.53 -15.23 -8.11
C GLY A 148 16.93 -16.52 -8.67
N LEU A 149 15.75 -16.93 -8.19
CA LEU A 149 15.04 -18.11 -8.69
C LEU A 149 14.72 -18.03 -10.20
N TYR A 150 14.32 -16.86 -10.68
CA TYR A 150 14.08 -16.67 -12.12
C TYR A 150 15.36 -16.85 -12.94
N LEU A 151 16.48 -16.26 -12.51
CA LEU A 151 17.78 -16.40 -13.17
C LEU A 151 18.33 -17.82 -13.10
N GLU A 152 17.99 -18.57 -12.04
CA GLU A 152 18.30 -19.99 -11.90
C GLU A 152 17.38 -20.89 -12.76
N GLY A 153 16.31 -20.35 -13.35
CA GLY A 153 15.32 -21.10 -14.13
C GLY A 153 14.45 -22.02 -13.28
N LEU A 154 14.16 -21.62 -12.04
CA LEU A 154 13.54 -22.48 -11.02
C LEU A 154 12.12 -22.07 -10.63
N PHE A 155 11.47 -21.18 -11.37
CA PHE A 155 10.03 -21.02 -11.15
C PHE A 155 9.30 -22.27 -11.60
N ASP A 156 8.27 -22.64 -10.86
CA ASP A 156 7.32 -23.66 -11.29
C ASP A 156 5.91 -23.08 -11.14
N PRO A 157 5.25 -22.73 -12.25
CA PRO A 157 5.72 -22.77 -13.65
C PRO A 157 6.70 -21.62 -13.99
N MET A 158 7.49 -21.75 -15.06
CA MET A 158 8.20 -20.61 -15.65
C MET A 158 7.25 -19.71 -16.47
N PRO A 159 7.60 -18.44 -16.72
CA PRO A 159 6.73 -17.53 -17.50
C PRO A 159 6.31 -18.04 -18.89
N ALA A 160 7.18 -18.81 -19.57
CA ALA A 160 6.88 -19.44 -20.86
C ALA A 160 5.86 -20.59 -20.77
N ASP A 161 5.68 -21.15 -19.58
CA ASP A 161 4.77 -22.25 -19.30
C ASP A 161 3.38 -21.77 -18.85
N LEU A 162 3.25 -20.50 -18.50
CA LEU A 162 1.96 -19.86 -18.20
C LEU A 162 1.19 -19.52 -19.48
N ALA A 163 -0.11 -19.23 -19.34
CA ALA A 163 -0.87 -18.50 -20.36
C ALA A 163 -0.24 -17.11 -20.57
N PRO A 164 -0.33 -16.52 -21.78
CA PRO A 164 0.24 -15.20 -22.01
C PRO A 164 -0.40 -14.13 -21.12
N ASP A 165 0.37 -13.10 -20.79
CA ASP A 165 -0.16 -11.89 -20.16
C ASP A 165 -1.10 -11.13 -21.12
N TRP A 166 -1.70 -10.04 -20.65
CA TRP A 166 -2.67 -9.27 -21.44
C TRP A 166 -2.09 -8.65 -22.72
N THR A 167 -0.76 -8.59 -22.85
CA THR A 167 -0.08 -8.11 -24.06
C THR A 167 0.20 -9.24 -25.07
N GLY A 168 -0.11 -10.49 -24.72
CA GLY A 168 0.29 -11.68 -25.48
C GLY A 168 1.70 -12.16 -25.15
N GLY A 169 2.36 -11.57 -24.14
CA GLY A 169 3.74 -11.86 -23.76
C GLY A 169 3.88 -12.91 -22.66
N HIS A 170 5.11 -13.39 -22.45
CA HIS A 170 5.47 -14.35 -21.39
C HIS A 170 6.58 -13.78 -20.49
N THR A 171 6.55 -12.47 -20.24
CA THR A 171 7.58 -11.81 -19.44
C THR A 171 7.33 -12.04 -17.96
N MET A 172 8.40 -12.32 -17.20
CA MET A 172 8.34 -12.42 -15.74
C MET A 172 7.72 -11.16 -15.14
N ASN A 173 6.82 -11.37 -14.18
CA ASN A 173 5.88 -10.39 -13.64
C ASN A 173 6.51 -9.05 -13.21
N LEU A 174 7.65 -9.11 -12.51
CA LEU A 174 8.33 -7.97 -11.89
C LEU A 174 9.63 -7.55 -12.60
N LEU A 175 9.88 -8.03 -13.82
CA LEU A 175 10.96 -7.52 -14.67
C LEU A 175 10.51 -6.29 -15.49
N PRO A 176 11.46 -5.49 -16.01
CA PRO A 176 11.14 -4.46 -17.01
C PRO A 176 10.37 -5.06 -18.20
N GLY A 177 9.21 -4.50 -18.51
CA GLY A 177 8.29 -5.01 -19.55
C GLY A 177 7.32 -6.09 -19.08
N GLY A 178 7.47 -6.59 -17.85
CA GLY A 178 6.51 -7.46 -17.18
C GLY A 178 5.23 -6.73 -16.77
N GLN A 179 4.22 -7.51 -16.38
CA GLN A 179 2.88 -7.02 -16.03
C GLN A 179 2.50 -7.42 -14.59
N PRO A 180 2.90 -6.62 -13.56
CA PRO A 180 2.63 -6.85 -12.14
C PRO A 180 1.18 -7.28 -11.85
N ARG A 181 0.98 -8.55 -11.47
CA ARG A 181 -0.33 -9.15 -11.22
C ARG A 181 -0.29 -10.30 -10.19
N PHE A 182 -1.44 -10.67 -9.67
CA PHE A 182 -1.62 -11.75 -8.69
C PHE A 182 -2.36 -12.98 -9.24
N TYR A 183 -2.66 -12.99 -10.54
CA TYR A 183 -3.36 -14.06 -11.25
C TYR A 183 -2.56 -14.50 -12.48
N ASN A 184 -2.73 -15.75 -12.93
CA ASN A 184 -1.95 -16.33 -14.06
C ASN A 184 -0.43 -16.06 -13.91
N VAL A 185 0.12 -16.48 -12.77
CA VAL A 185 1.52 -16.33 -12.34
C VAL A 185 1.93 -17.50 -11.47
N SER A 186 3.24 -17.75 -11.33
CA SER A 186 3.74 -18.70 -10.35
C SER A 186 3.45 -18.26 -8.91
N ARG A 187 3.44 -19.20 -7.96
CA ARG A 187 3.18 -18.88 -6.54
C ARG A 187 4.18 -17.84 -6.01
N ILE A 188 5.47 -17.98 -6.34
CA ILE A 188 6.51 -17.06 -5.89
C ILE A 188 6.28 -15.64 -6.42
N GLU A 189 5.83 -15.51 -7.67
CA GLU A 189 5.48 -14.21 -8.26
C GLU A 189 4.27 -13.58 -7.57
N ARG A 190 3.20 -14.36 -7.33
CA ARG A 190 2.03 -13.87 -6.59
C ARG A 190 2.44 -13.34 -5.22
N LEU A 191 3.22 -14.11 -4.46
CA LEU A 191 3.65 -13.70 -3.11
C LEU A 191 4.43 -12.38 -3.13
N ALA A 192 5.31 -12.19 -4.11
CA ALA A 192 6.08 -10.97 -4.24
C ALA A 192 5.21 -9.77 -4.63
N VAL A 193 4.24 -9.94 -5.55
CA VAL A 193 3.30 -8.87 -5.90
C VAL A 193 2.43 -8.49 -4.72
N GLU A 194 1.89 -9.47 -3.97
CA GLU A 194 1.15 -9.19 -2.74
C GLU A 194 2.00 -8.41 -1.75
N MET A 195 3.27 -8.77 -1.57
CA MET A 195 4.19 -8.07 -0.67
C MET A 195 4.33 -6.58 -1.00
N ILE A 196 4.56 -6.24 -2.27
CA ILE A 196 4.76 -4.85 -2.69
C ILE A 196 3.44 -4.07 -2.82
N VAL A 197 2.36 -4.70 -3.28
CA VAL A 197 1.07 -4.03 -3.52
C VAL A 197 0.23 -3.92 -2.26
N TYR A 198 0.24 -4.92 -1.37
CA TYR A 198 -0.62 -4.95 -0.18
C TYR A 198 0.15 -4.50 1.07
N GLN A 199 1.25 -5.16 1.41
CA GLN A 199 1.89 -4.89 2.70
C GLN A 199 2.82 -3.67 2.69
N VAL A 200 3.62 -3.44 1.64
CA VAL A 200 4.45 -2.22 1.56
C VAL A 200 3.59 -0.96 1.49
N THR A 201 2.51 -0.98 0.72
CA THR A 201 1.55 0.13 0.66
C THR A 201 0.86 0.30 2.02
N ALA A 202 0.47 -0.79 2.68
CA ALA A 202 -0.11 -0.74 4.03
C ALA A 202 0.82 -0.04 5.03
N VAL A 203 2.12 -0.34 5.05
CA VAL A 203 3.07 0.38 5.92
C VAL A 203 3.02 1.89 5.66
N TYR A 204 3.09 2.31 4.40
CA TYR A 204 3.02 3.73 4.06
C TYR A 204 1.71 4.36 4.53
N LYS A 205 0.58 3.78 4.14
CA LYS A 205 -0.74 4.37 4.41
C LYS A 205 -1.07 4.33 5.90
N ALA A 206 -0.74 3.25 6.61
CA ALA A 206 -0.96 3.16 8.06
C ALA A 206 -0.11 4.16 8.83
N ALA A 207 1.17 4.30 8.47
CA ALA A 207 2.06 5.30 9.05
C ALA A 207 1.55 6.73 8.80
N ALA A 208 1.12 7.03 7.58
CA ALA A 208 0.61 8.36 7.20
C ALA A 208 -0.70 8.74 7.90
N HIS A 209 -1.51 7.74 8.29
CA HIS A 209 -2.75 7.94 9.02
C HIS A 209 -2.61 7.65 10.52
N PHE A 210 -1.40 7.40 11.00
CA PHE A 210 -1.09 7.17 12.43
C PHE A 210 -1.85 5.98 13.03
N SER A 211 -2.11 4.94 12.23
CA SER A 211 -2.65 3.68 12.75
C SER A 211 -1.51 2.83 13.30
N ILE A 212 -1.38 2.83 14.63
CA ILE A 212 -0.25 2.24 15.36
C ILE A 212 -0.20 0.72 15.18
N ASP A 213 -1.36 0.07 15.26
CA ASP A 213 -1.44 -1.38 15.16
C ASP A 213 -1.38 -1.84 13.70
N ASP A 214 -1.98 -1.07 12.78
CA ASP A 214 -1.99 -1.45 11.37
C ASP A 214 -0.63 -1.32 10.70
N VAL A 215 0.20 -0.34 11.11
CA VAL A 215 1.57 -0.23 10.55
C VAL A 215 2.48 -1.38 10.98
N SER A 216 2.10 -2.10 12.04
CA SER A 216 2.89 -3.18 12.63
C SER A 216 2.22 -4.54 12.54
N TYR A 217 1.26 -4.83 13.42
CA TYR A 217 0.66 -6.15 13.59
C TYR A 217 -0.38 -6.52 12.53
N ASN A 218 -1.29 -5.62 12.17
CA ASN A 218 -2.46 -6.03 11.37
C ASN A 218 -2.18 -6.09 9.87
N ALA A 219 -1.54 -5.06 9.30
CA ALA A 219 -1.41 -4.93 7.84
C ALA A 219 0.02 -4.68 7.34
N GLY A 220 0.85 -4.00 8.15
CA GLY A 220 2.17 -3.53 7.74
C GLY A 220 3.30 -4.51 8.07
N ALA A 221 4.15 -4.13 9.03
CA ALA A 221 5.48 -4.71 9.18
C ALA A 221 5.51 -6.24 9.44
N PHE A 222 4.65 -6.78 10.30
CA PHE A 222 4.65 -8.21 10.65
C PHE A 222 3.95 -9.08 9.60
N PRO A 223 2.88 -8.63 8.94
CA PRO A 223 2.41 -9.27 7.70
C PRO A 223 3.49 -9.34 6.62
N MET A 224 4.33 -8.30 6.46
CA MET A 224 5.50 -8.38 5.57
C MET A 224 6.51 -9.46 6.01
N ASP A 225 6.75 -9.61 7.32
CA ASP A 225 7.66 -10.66 7.81
C ASP A 225 7.13 -12.05 7.50
N ARG A 226 5.82 -12.27 7.69
CA ARG A 226 5.16 -13.53 7.33
C ARG A 226 5.25 -13.80 5.83
N GLN A 227 4.99 -12.78 5.01
CA GLN A 227 5.10 -12.90 3.56
C GLN A 227 6.53 -13.23 3.11
N LEU A 228 7.54 -12.61 3.73
CA LEU A 228 8.94 -12.90 3.46
C LEU A 228 9.33 -14.33 3.84
N ILE A 229 8.77 -14.87 4.94
CA ILE A 229 8.92 -16.28 5.30
C ILE A 229 8.32 -17.18 4.22
N GLU A 230 7.11 -16.88 3.74
CA GLU A 230 6.48 -17.67 2.67
C GLU A 230 7.27 -17.65 1.35
N ILE A 231 7.88 -16.51 1.01
CA ILE A 231 8.76 -16.37 -0.16
C ILE A 231 10.03 -17.22 0.01
N LYS A 232 10.65 -17.18 1.19
CA LYS A 232 11.83 -18.00 1.50
C LYS A 232 11.52 -19.49 1.47
N ASP A 233 10.38 -19.88 2.03
CA ASP A 233 9.93 -21.27 2.05
C ASP A 233 9.66 -21.79 0.63
N GLU A 234 8.94 -21.01 -0.19
CA GLU A 234 8.71 -21.35 -1.60
C GLU A 234 10.02 -21.49 -2.37
N ALA A 235 10.95 -20.57 -2.18
CA ALA A 235 12.26 -20.63 -2.83
C ALA A 235 13.09 -21.84 -2.39
N SER A 236 13.04 -22.18 -1.11
CA SER A 236 13.68 -23.38 -0.57
C SER A 236 13.09 -24.65 -1.20
N LYS A 237 11.76 -24.73 -1.28
CA LYS A 237 11.04 -25.85 -1.89
C LYS A 237 11.41 -26.02 -3.37
N LEU A 238 11.35 -24.95 -4.16
CA LEU A 238 11.69 -24.97 -5.60
C LEU A 238 13.13 -25.43 -5.84
N ARG A 239 14.10 -24.89 -5.08
CA ARG A 239 15.50 -25.33 -5.18
C ARG A 239 15.68 -26.80 -4.80
N ARG A 240 15.07 -27.25 -3.69
CA ARG A 240 15.17 -28.65 -3.23
C ARG A 240 14.58 -29.63 -4.25
N ILE A 241 13.42 -29.31 -4.82
CA ILE A 241 12.78 -30.14 -5.84
C ILE A 241 13.68 -30.22 -7.08
N SER A 242 14.16 -29.09 -7.58
CA SER A 242 15.06 -29.06 -8.74
C SER A 242 16.37 -29.83 -8.50
N THR A 243 16.94 -29.77 -7.29
CA THR A 243 18.10 -30.59 -6.93
C THR A 243 17.77 -32.09 -7.02
N LEU A 244 16.65 -32.53 -6.44
CA LEU A 244 16.24 -33.93 -6.47
C LEU A 244 15.96 -34.41 -7.90
N GLU A 245 15.23 -33.64 -8.70
CA GLU A 245 14.94 -33.96 -10.10
C GLU A 245 16.21 -34.14 -10.91
N LYS A 246 17.19 -33.25 -10.74
CA LYS A 246 18.52 -33.36 -11.37
C LYS A 246 19.27 -34.62 -10.93
N GLU A 247 19.22 -34.96 -9.64
CA GLU A 247 19.88 -36.16 -9.10
C GLU A 247 19.29 -37.47 -9.64
N VAL A 248 17.96 -37.53 -9.85
CA VAL A 248 17.29 -38.73 -10.38
C VAL A 248 17.06 -38.70 -11.90
N GLY A 249 17.50 -37.64 -12.58
CA GLY A 249 17.38 -37.50 -14.04
C GLY A 249 15.95 -37.26 -14.53
N ILE A 250 15.10 -36.63 -13.72
CA ILE A 250 13.75 -36.21 -14.13
C ILE A 250 13.84 -34.87 -14.85
N GLU A 251 13.27 -34.80 -16.05
CA GLU A 251 12.99 -33.55 -16.75
C GLU A 251 11.57 -33.11 -16.40
N HIS A 252 11.45 -32.17 -15.45
CA HIS A 252 10.16 -31.62 -15.06
C HIS A 252 9.51 -30.83 -16.20
N VAL A 253 8.20 -31.02 -16.36
CA VAL A 253 7.37 -30.27 -17.30
C VAL A 253 6.22 -29.69 -16.51
N ALA A 254 6.07 -28.37 -16.57
CA ALA A 254 4.96 -27.68 -15.93
C ALA A 254 3.61 -28.27 -16.37
N TYR A 255 2.71 -28.45 -15.42
CA TYR A 255 1.38 -29.00 -15.70
C TYR A 255 0.56 -28.09 -16.63
N ASP A 256 -0.28 -28.72 -17.46
CA ASP A 256 -1.09 -28.04 -18.49
C ASP A 256 -2.03 -26.96 -17.94
N PHE A 257 -2.52 -27.14 -16.71
CA PHE A 257 -3.43 -26.19 -16.06
C PHE A 257 -2.81 -24.82 -15.79
N TRP A 258 -1.49 -24.67 -15.90
CA TRP A 258 -0.83 -23.37 -15.84
C TRP A 258 -1.03 -22.55 -17.12
N LYS A 259 -1.31 -23.21 -18.24
CA LYS A 259 -1.49 -22.60 -19.56
C LYS A 259 -2.93 -22.61 -20.05
N HIS A 260 -3.70 -23.61 -19.64
CA HIS A 260 -5.05 -23.85 -20.13
C HIS A 260 -6.05 -24.02 -18.98
N GLY A 261 -7.24 -23.45 -19.16
CA GLY A 261 -8.32 -23.48 -18.18
C GLY A 261 -9.62 -22.96 -18.79
N GLU A 262 -10.74 -23.14 -18.08
CA GLU A 262 -12.04 -22.58 -18.46
C GLU A 262 -12.06 -21.04 -18.29
N TYR A 263 -11.38 -20.55 -17.25
CA TYR A 263 -11.06 -19.14 -17.03
C TYR A 263 -9.78 -18.76 -17.75
#